data_AF-A0A4Y7T6S1-F1
#
_entry.id   AF-A0A4Y7T6S1-F1
#
_cell.length_a   1.000
_cell.length_b   1.000
_cell.length_c   1.000
_cell.angle_alpha   90.00
_cell.angle_beta   90.00
_cell.angle_gamma   90.00
#
_symmetry.space_group_name_H-M   'P 1'
#
loop_
_entity.id
_entity.type
_entity.pdbx_description
1 polymer ?
#
loop_
_entity_poly.entity_id
_entity_poly.type
_entity_poly.pdbx_seq_one_letter_code
_entity_poly.pdbx_strand_id
1 'polypeptide(L)'
;MKPGFPAVPVTQRISFHIWRHPSEPETTRQGALNLASTASTTLTSTSLLVWFRLQKCAERWRTRPSEATLFEYLESQDELVREAALALPHQFSHCTHALGYIRQAVYLCLTCPEPRGICSACSIACHTNHEQVELFPKRGFRCDCPTSTITHTCTLEKGQHPENELNKYGQNFKGVFCRCSKPYDPNKEREAMIQCLVCEDWFHESCCNLRERPSSREPTPEPVADDADAQSDSSTNGLPPPLVSAEDYDTFVCGGCVSKIPILKKYAGSPGAIMVARDTPEASWRRIRFVSSESQEDHIIVDEETLNTGSKRRLPSPDTDVPEAKRPRGSVKCLAPPAHPLAQKAFAGPELGTGDIFLTDGFRGRWCNCDECKGFLVEHRYLLEEEDTYEPPPDPDSGLTLDELGMRAFERLPRDKVIDSIHAYNAMRDGLKAYLQPFAQEGKVVNEADIKHYFDSLKEAMKRGGTCT
;
A
#
# COMPACT_ATOMS: atom_id res chain seq x y z
N MET A 1 36.04 -19.91 26.83
CA MET A 1 35.68 -18.49 26.98
C MET A 1 35.73 -17.83 25.59
N LYS A 2 34.56 -17.60 24.99
CA LYS A 2 34.34 -16.69 23.85
C LYS A 2 33.23 -15.74 24.30
N PRO A 3 33.37 -14.41 24.19
CA PRO A 3 32.36 -13.48 24.67
C PRO A 3 31.19 -13.43 23.68
N GLY A 4 29.96 -13.48 24.22
CA GLY A 4 28.72 -13.38 23.47
C GLY A 4 28.40 -11.92 23.11
N PHE A 5 27.90 -11.72 21.89
CA PHE A 5 27.29 -10.47 21.47
C PHE A 5 25.83 -10.44 21.95
N PRO A 6 25.35 -9.33 22.55
CA PRO A 6 23.95 -9.19 22.92
C PRO A 6 23.08 -8.97 21.68
N ALA A 7 21.94 -9.67 21.63
CA ALA A 7 20.89 -9.47 20.65
C ALA A 7 20.29 -8.06 20.79
N VAL A 8 20.29 -7.31 19.68
CA VAL A 8 19.56 -6.05 19.56
C VAL A 8 18.10 -6.39 19.22
N PRO A 9 17.10 -5.90 19.97
CA PRO A 9 15.70 -6.13 19.63
C PRO A 9 15.37 -5.31 18.37
N VAL A 10 15.12 -6.00 17.26
CA VAL A 10 14.52 -5.41 16.06
C VAL A 10 13.04 -5.23 16.35
N THR A 11 12.65 -4.01 16.73
CA THR A 11 11.24 -3.60 16.70
C THR A 11 10.85 -3.44 15.23
N GLN A 12 10.31 -4.51 14.63
CA GLN A 12 9.60 -4.42 13.34
C GLN A 12 8.36 -3.55 13.56
N ARG A 13 8.32 -2.41 12.87
CA ARG A 13 7.17 -1.50 12.84
C ARG A 13 6.21 -1.95 11.75
N ILE A 14 4.93 -1.88 12.11
CA ILE A 14 3.72 -2.32 11.41
C ILE A 14 3.55 -1.62 10.05
N SER A 15 3.17 -2.37 9.01
CA SER A 15 2.89 -1.86 7.66
C SER A 15 1.38 -1.68 7.43
N PHE A 16 0.96 -0.46 7.09
CA PHE A 16 -0.41 -0.13 6.72
C PHE A 16 -0.57 -0.14 5.20
N HIS A 17 -1.61 -0.81 4.67
CA HIS A 17 -2.03 -0.67 3.28
C HIS A 17 -3.32 0.15 3.19
N ILE A 18 -3.19 1.48 3.24
CA ILE A 18 -4.27 2.42 2.97
C ILE A 18 -4.12 2.92 1.54
N TRP A 19 -5.20 2.89 0.77
CA TRP A 19 -5.23 3.51 -0.54
C TRP A 19 -5.57 5.01 -0.42
N ARG A 20 -4.62 5.91 -0.76
CA ARG A 20 -4.72 7.37 -0.55
C ARG A 20 -4.63 8.16 -1.86
N HIS A 21 -5.29 9.33 -1.90
CA HIS A 21 -5.16 10.39 -2.90
C HIS A 21 -4.19 11.49 -2.38
N PRO A 22 -3.26 12.06 -3.19
CA PRO A 22 -2.41 13.17 -2.79
C PRO A 22 -3.03 14.55 -3.11
N SER A 23 -2.81 15.53 -2.25
CA SER A 23 -3.10 16.95 -2.46
C SER A 23 -2.02 17.63 -3.32
N GLU A 24 -2.42 18.60 -4.14
CA GLU A 24 -1.52 19.55 -4.82
C GLU A 24 -0.95 20.56 -3.81
N PRO A 25 0.35 20.90 -3.85
CA PRO A 25 0.85 22.09 -3.19
C PRO A 25 0.67 23.31 -4.12
N GLU A 26 -0.15 24.27 -3.69
CA GLU A 26 -0.23 25.59 -4.32
C GLU A 26 1.13 26.30 -4.23
N THR A 27 1.71 26.60 -5.39
CA THR A 27 2.95 27.37 -5.51
C THR A 27 2.70 28.84 -5.19
N THR A 28 3.17 29.29 -4.03
CA THR A 28 3.50 30.71 -3.81
C THR A 28 5.02 30.87 -3.63
N ARG A 29 5.62 31.61 -4.57
CA ARG A 29 7.02 32.04 -4.52
C ARG A 29 7.22 33.01 -3.36
N GLN A 30 7.86 32.57 -2.28
CA GLN A 30 8.94 33.28 -1.55
C GLN A 30 9.22 32.59 -0.21
N GLY A 31 10.44 32.10 -0.03
CA GLY A 31 10.91 31.56 1.25
C GLY A 31 11.88 30.39 1.10
N ALA A 32 13.02 30.63 0.46
CA ALA A 32 14.14 29.71 0.57
C ALA A 32 14.78 29.83 1.96
N LEU A 33 15.28 28.69 2.45
CA LEU A 33 16.25 28.45 3.52
C LEU A 33 15.69 27.94 4.86
N ASN A 34 16.28 26.80 5.26
CA ASN A 34 16.21 26.08 6.52
C ASN A 34 15.02 25.12 6.71
N LEU A 35 15.23 23.85 6.35
CA LEU A 35 14.82 22.67 7.14
C LEU A 35 15.51 21.42 6.57
N ALA A 36 16.83 21.37 6.73
CA ALA A 36 17.56 20.10 6.72
C ALA A 36 17.64 19.62 8.17
N SER A 37 16.67 18.80 8.59
CA SER A 37 16.77 17.84 9.70
C SER A 37 15.39 17.24 9.94
N THR A 38 15.33 15.91 10.05
CA THR A 38 14.19 15.06 10.41
C THR A 38 13.03 14.96 9.41
N ALA A 39 13.18 14.08 8.41
CA ALA A 39 12.05 13.39 7.80
C ALA A 39 12.29 11.87 7.96
N SER A 40 11.68 11.28 8.99
CA SER A 40 11.64 9.83 9.19
C SER A 40 10.68 9.22 8.18
N THR A 41 11.23 8.34 7.36
CA THR A 41 10.58 7.58 6.30
C THR A 41 9.60 6.57 6.87
N THR A 42 8.31 6.59 6.51
CA THR A 42 7.40 5.43 6.56
C THR A 42 6.12 5.66 5.73
N LEU A 43 6.11 5.21 4.47
CA LEU A 43 4.90 4.91 3.71
C LEU A 43 5.16 3.59 2.97
N THR A 44 4.60 2.47 3.44
CA THR A 44 4.82 1.10 2.92
C THR A 44 3.63 0.59 2.11
N SER A 45 3.11 1.43 1.22
CA SER A 45 2.38 0.96 0.04
C SER A 45 3.18 1.37 -1.19
N THR A 46 4.18 0.53 -1.53
CA THR A 46 5.11 0.74 -2.65
C THR A 46 4.30 0.99 -3.94
N SER A 47 3.40 0.08 -4.30
CA SER A 47 2.45 0.15 -5.41
C SER A 47 1.81 1.52 -5.71
N LEU A 48 1.29 2.20 -4.67
CA LEU A 48 0.61 3.49 -4.86
C LEU A 48 1.55 4.66 -5.04
N LEU A 49 2.61 4.67 -4.23
CA LEU A 49 3.67 5.66 -4.35
C LEU A 49 4.33 5.58 -5.73
N VAL A 50 4.45 4.38 -6.29
CA VAL A 50 4.97 4.12 -7.63
C VAL A 50 4.11 4.79 -8.70
N TRP A 51 2.81 4.53 -8.74
CA TRP A 51 1.91 5.10 -9.76
C TRP A 51 1.83 6.64 -9.68
N PHE A 52 1.72 7.20 -8.47
CA PHE A 52 1.71 8.66 -8.28
C PHE A 52 3.02 9.34 -8.67
N ARG A 53 4.17 8.71 -8.37
CA ARG A 53 5.47 9.23 -8.81
C ARG A 53 5.58 9.23 -10.33
N LEU A 54 5.11 8.18 -11.01
CA LEU A 54 5.09 8.13 -12.47
C LEU A 54 4.17 9.20 -13.08
N GLN A 55 2.99 9.44 -12.50
CA GLN A 55 2.06 10.45 -13.00
C GLN A 55 2.58 11.88 -12.78
N LYS A 56 3.15 12.18 -11.60
CA LYS A 56 3.81 13.47 -11.33
C LYS A 56 5.01 13.70 -12.23
N CYS A 57 5.82 12.66 -12.46
CA CYS A 57 6.95 12.69 -13.37
C CYS A 57 6.48 13.03 -14.81
N ALA A 58 5.37 12.44 -15.27
CA ALA A 58 4.77 12.72 -16.57
C ALA A 58 4.16 14.13 -16.70
N GLU A 59 3.47 14.63 -15.67
CA GLU A 59 2.92 15.99 -15.64
C GLU A 59 4.00 17.06 -15.62
N ARG A 60 5.04 16.86 -14.81
CA ARG A 60 6.20 17.74 -14.73
C ARG A 60 7.00 17.76 -16.04
N TRP A 61 6.99 16.66 -16.79
CA TRP A 61 7.52 16.62 -18.14
C TRP A 61 6.69 17.48 -19.11
N ARG A 62 5.35 17.54 -18.95
CA ARG A 62 4.45 18.36 -19.78
C ARG A 62 4.48 19.85 -19.45
N THR A 63 4.69 20.24 -18.20
CA THR A 63 4.66 21.66 -17.75
C THR A 63 6.04 22.34 -17.78
N ARG A 64 7.00 21.71 -18.45
CA ARG A 64 8.39 22.18 -18.49
C ARG A 64 8.50 23.51 -19.25
N PRO A 65 9.23 24.52 -18.73
CA PRO A 65 9.39 25.81 -19.39
C PRO A 65 10.06 25.67 -20.76
N SER A 66 9.68 26.55 -21.69
CA SER A 66 10.19 26.57 -23.07
C SER A 66 11.66 26.95 -23.17
N GLU A 67 12.19 27.61 -22.15
CA GLU A 67 13.59 28.02 -22.02
C GLU A 67 14.09 27.64 -20.61
N ALA A 68 15.28 27.05 -20.53
CA ALA A 68 15.94 26.70 -19.28
C ALA A 68 17.46 26.77 -19.48
N THR A 69 18.20 27.09 -18.42
CA THR A 69 19.65 26.97 -18.44
C THR A 69 20.07 25.49 -18.50
N LEU A 70 21.29 25.21 -18.96
CA LEU A 70 21.80 23.83 -18.98
C LEU A 70 21.82 23.20 -17.58
N PHE A 71 22.11 24.00 -16.55
CA PHE A 71 22.15 23.52 -15.17
C PHE A 71 20.76 23.11 -14.66
N GLU A 72 19.75 23.97 -14.87
CA GLU A 72 18.35 23.66 -14.54
C GLU A 72 17.83 22.45 -15.32
N TYR A 73 18.28 22.27 -16.58
CA TYR A 73 17.93 21.10 -17.35
C TYR A 73 18.52 19.82 -16.76
N LEU A 74 19.81 19.82 -16.41
CA LEU A 74 20.47 18.66 -15.82
C LEU A 74 19.86 18.30 -14.47
N GLU A 75 19.64 19.27 -13.60
CA GLU A 75 18.96 19.07 -12.31
C GLU A 75 17.55 18.50 -12.51
N SER A 76 16.81 19.01 -13.50
CA SER A 76 15.50 18.45 -13.85
C SER A 76 15.60 17.01 -14.35
N GLN A 77 16.63 16.63 -15.13
CA GLN A 77 16.82 15.25 -15.57
C GLN A 77 17.17 14.32 -14.41
N ASP A 78 18.11 14.72 -13.55
CA ASP A 78 18.51 13.92 -12.38
C ASP A 78 17.34 13.68 -11.44
N GLU A 79 16.51 14.70 -11.25
CA GLU A 79 15.31 14.62 -10.44
C GLU A 79 14.26 13.68 -11.04
N LEU A 80 14.04 13.72 -12.37
CA LEU A 80 13.15 12.77 -13.06
C LEU A 80 13.67 11.33 -12.97
N VAL A 81 14.99 11.12 -13.12
CA VAL A 81 15.63 9.81 -12.97
C VAL A 81 15.46 9.30 -11.53
N ARG A 82 15.67 10.16 -10.54
CA ARG A 82 15.48 9.83 -9.12
C ARG A 82 14.03 9.49 -8.81
N GLU A 83 13.07 10.26 -9.32
CA GLU A 83 11.64 9.97 -9.19
C GLU A 83 11.29 8.62 -9.82
N ALA A 84 11.79 8.35 -11.03
CA ALA A 84 11.57 7.09 -11.74
C ALA A 84 12.20 5.90 -10.99
N ALA A 85 13.41 6.04 -10.47
CA ALA A 85 14.09 5.02 -9.67
C ALA A 85 13.31 4.67 -8.41
N LEU A 86 12.75 5.67 -7.74
CA LEU A 86 11.91 5.45 -6.56
C LEU A 86 10.53 4.90 -6.91
N ALA A 87 10.05 5.13 -8.14
CA ALA A 87 8.82 4.57 -8.63
C ALA A 87 9.00 3.13 -9.14
N LEU A 88 10.16 2.75 -9.66
CA LEU A 88 10.39 1.39 -10.15
C LEU A 88 11.69 0.85 -9.55
N PRO A 89 11.72 0.58 -8.23
CA PRO A 89 12.94 0.20 -7.54
C PRO A 89 13.31 -1.28 -7.73
N HIS A 90 12.44 -2.08 -8.36
CA HIS A 90 12.59 -3.52 -8.48
C HIS A 90 12.89 -3.96 -9.92
N GLN A 91 13.49 -5.13 -10.06
CA GLN A 91 13.74 -5.76 -11.36
C GLN A 91 12.46 -6.37 -11.93
N PHE A 92 12.31 -6.26 -13.26
CA PHE A 92 11.21 -6.85 -14.02
C PHE A 92 11.68 -7.93 -15.01
N SER A 93 12.81 -8.57 -14.69
CA SER A 93 13.50 -9.54 -15.54
C SER A 93 12.94 -10.96 -15.46
N HIS A 94 12.08 -11.26 -14.48
CA HIS A 94 11.59 -12.62 -14.22
C HIS A 94 10.09 -12.65 -13.97
N CYS A 95 9.37 -13.49 -14.72
CA CYS A 95 7.98 -13.80 -14.45
C CYS A 95 7.87 -14.71 -13.21
N THR A 96 6.86 -14.49 -12.39
CA THR A 96 6.65 -15.29 -11.16
C THR A 96 5.92 -16.61 -11.40
N HIS A 97 5.55 -16.94 -12.64
CA HIS A 97 4.83 -18.18 -12.95
C HIS A 97 5.58 -19.43 -12.48
N ALA A 98 6.91 -19.47 -12.63
CA ALA A 98 7.73 -20.59 -12.16
C ALA A 98 7.77 -20.75 -10.62
N LEU A 99 7.47 -19.68 -9.87
CA LEU A 99 7.41 -19.70 -8.40
C LEU A 99 6.13 -20.39 -7.87
N GLY A 100 5.18 -20.71 -8.76
CA GLY A 100 3.93 -21.37 -8.39
C GLY A 100 2.90 -20.41 -7.79
N TYR A 101 2.13 -20.90 -6.82
CA TYR A 101 1.07 -20.14 -6.16
C TYR A 101 1.62 -19.44 -4.93
N ILE A 102 1.90 -18.15 -5.08
CA ILE A 102 2.50 -17.31 -4.04
C ILE A 102 1.58 -16.14 -3.71
N ARG A 103 1.83 -15.46 -2.58
CA ARG A 103 1.26 -14.14 -2.32
C ARG A 103 2.09 -13.10 -3.05
N GLN A 104 1.52 -12.36 -4.01
CA GLN A 104 2.25 -11.37 -4.81
C GLN A 104 1.31 -10.25 -5.28
N ALA A 105 1.86 -9.09 -5.63
CA ALA A 105 1.11 -8.07 -6.33
C ALA A 105 0.61 -8.58 -7.70
N VAL A 106 -0.69 -8.41 -7.97
CA VAL A 106 -1.34 -8.85 -9.22
C VAL A 106 -1.87 -7.65 -9.98
N TYR A 107 -1.70 -7.65 -11.30
CA TYR A 107 -2.25 -6.66 -12.21
C TYR A 107 -3.30 -7.31 -13.09
N LEU A 108 -4.49 -6.72 -13.16
CA LEU A 108 -5.53 -7.11 -14.10
C LEU A 108 -5.30 -6.37 -15.41
N CYS A 109 -5.11 -7.10 -16.49
CA CYS A 109 -5.08 -6.50 -17.82
C CYS A 109 -6.51 -6.36 -18.37
N LEU A 110 -6.98 -5.14 -18.60
CA LEU A 110 -8.32 -4.85 -19.14
C LEU A 110 -8.38 -4.95 -20.68
N THR A 111 -7.23 -4.79 -21.35
CA THR A 111 -7.14 -4.88 -22.81
C THR A 111 -7.08 -6.32 -23.33
N CYS A 112 -6.72 -7.30 -22.50
CA CYS A 112 -6.69 -8.69 -22.92
C CYS A 112 -8.10 -9.24 -23.11
N PRO A 113 -8.33 -10.18 -24.07
CA PRO A 113 -9.67 -10.70 -24.36
C PRO A 113 -10.35 -11.32 -23.14
N GLU A 114 -9.57 -12.02 -22.33
CA GLU A 114 -10.01 -12.61 -21.07
C GLU A 114 -9.38 -11.84 -19.90
N PRO A 115 -10.16 -11.48 -18.87
CA PRO A 115 -9.62 -10.88 -17.66
C PRO A 115 -8.75 -11.90 -16.95
N ARG A 116 -7.44 -11.66 -16.97
CA ARG A 116 -6.43 -12.53 -16.37
C ARG A 116 -5.45 -11.68 -15.56
N GLY A 117 -4.93 -12.28 -14.49
CA GLY A 117 -4.02 -11.61 -13.57
C GLY A 117 -2.57 -11.89 -13.94
N ILE A 118 -1.76 -10.85 -14.04
CA ILE A 118 -0.33 -10.94 -14.36
C ILE A 118 0.52 -10.40 -13.22
N CYS A 119 1.76 -10.87 -13.12
CA CYS A 119 2.70 -10.39 -12.10
C CYS A 119 3.28 -9.02 -12.48
N SER A 120 3.91 -8.34 -11.51
CA SER A 120 4.56 -7.04 -11.70
C SER A 120 5.60 -7.00 -12.82
N ALA A 121 6.33 -8.09 -13.04
CA ALA A 121 7.30 -8.13 -14.13
C ALA A 121 6.61 -8.17 -15.51
N CYS A 122 5.53 -8.95 -15.65
CA CYS A 122 4.79 -9.06 -16.90
C CYS A 122 3.94 -7.82 -17.20
N SER A 123 3.45 -7.10 -16.19
CA SER A 123 2.75 -5.83 -16.40
C SER A 123 3.62 -4.80 -17.13
N ILE A 124 4.94 -4.86 -16.92
CA ILE A 124 5.92 -3.96 -17.54
C ILE A 124 6.56 -4.57 -18.78
N ALA A 125 6.97 -5.84 -18.77
CA ALA A 125 7.73 -6.44 -19.88
C ALA A 125 6.86 -6.95 -21.04
N CYS A 126 5.59 -7.26 -20.80
CA CYS A 126 4.69 -7.87 -21.79
C CYS A 126 3.44 -7.01 -22.05
N HIS A 127 2.92 -6.33 -21.03
CA HIS A 127 1.64 -5.62 -21.08
C HIS A 127 1.77 -4.09 -20.96
N THR A 128 2.96 -3.51 -21.18
CA THR A 128 3.24 -2.06 -20.97
C THR A 128 2.23 -1.14 -21.65
N ASN A 129 1.76 -1.54 -22.85
CA ASN A 129 0.85 -0.74 -23.69
C ASN A 129 -0.63 -1.07 -23.47
N HIS A 130 -0.96 -1.96 -22.53
CA HIS A 130 -2.33 -2.30 -22.19
C HIS A 130 -2.83 -1.45 -21.04
N GLU A 131 -4.14 -1.23 -21.02
CA GLU A 131 -4.83 -0.70 -19.86
C GLU A 131 -4.85 -1.76 -18.76
N GLN A 132 -4.35 -1.39 -17.58
CA GLN A 132 -4.14 -2.29 -16.46
C GLN A 132 -4.65 -1.66 -15.17
N VAL A 133 -5.17 -2.50 -14.27
CA VAL A 133 -5.57 -2.12 -12.92
C VAL A 133 -4.79 -2.98 -11.93
N GLU A 134 -4.13 -2.33 -10.98
CA GLU A 134 -3.45 -3.04 -9.90
C GLU A 134 -4.47 -3.60 -8.91
N LEU A 135 -4.41 -4.92 -8.67
CA LEU A 135 -5.26 -5.63 -7.72
C LEU A 135 -4.60 -5.85 -6.36
N PHE A 136 -3.40 -5.27 -6.15
CA PHE A 136 -2.61 -5.38 -4.91
C PHE A 136 -2.22 -6.84 -4.61
N PRO A 137 -1.61 -7.14 -3.44
CA PRO A 137 -1.26 -8.51 -3.10
C PRO A 137 -2.47 -9.44 -3.09
N LYS A 138 -2.36 -10.56 -3.82
CA LYS A 138 -3.32 -11.68 -3.81
C LYS A 138 -2.63 -12.96 -3.35
N ARG A 139 -3.25 -13.68 -2.41
CA ARG A 139 -2.80 -14.97 -1.89
C ARG A 139 -2.96 -16.08 -2.92
N GLY A 140 -1.95 -16.96 -2.96
CA GLY A 140 -2.01 -18.20 -3.72
C GLY A 140 -2.35 -17.95 -5.19
N PHE A 141 -1.75 -16.91 -5.77
CA PHE A 141 -1.98 -16.51 -7.15
C PHE A 141 -0.73 -16.80 -7.99
N ARG A 142 -0.95 -17.40 -9.16
CA ARG A 142 0.11 -17.69 -10.13
C ARG A 142 -0.10 -16.86 -11.38
N CYS A 143 0.97 -16.26 -11.91
CA CYS A 143 0.88 -15.38 -13.07
C CYS A 143 0.25 -16.09 -14.29
N ASP A 144 -0.71 -15.45 -14.95
CA ASP A 144 -1.38 -15.99 -16.14
C ASP A 144 -0.66 -15.68 -17.45
N CYS A 145 0.30 -14.74 -17.47
CA CYS A 145 0.98 -14.27 -18.68
C CYS A 145 1.49 -15.38 -19.62
N PRO A 146 2.14 -16.47 -19.11
CA PRO A 146 2.65 -17.52 -19.99
C PRO A 146 1.63 -18.64 -20.26
N THR A 147 0.39 -18.51 -19.81
CA THR A 147 -0.65 -19.54 -19.99
C THR A 147 -1.30 -19.45 -21.37
N SER A 148 -1.97 -20.52 -21.79
CA SER A 148 -2.75 -20.56 -23.04
C SER A 148 -3.96 -19.61 -23.07
N THR A 149 -4.30 -18.98 -21.94
CA THR A 149 -5.40 -18.01 -21.85
C THR A 149 -5.02 -16.64 -22.39
N ILE A 150 -3.73 -16.34 -22.52
CA ILE A 150 -3.21 -15.10 -23.10
C ILE A 150 -2.71 -15.39 -24.52
N THR A 151 -3.07 -14.50 -25.45
CA THR A 151 -2.87 -14.69 -26.89
C THR A 151 -1.41 -14.56 -27.33
N HIS A 152 -0.62 -13.73 -26.65
CA HIS A 152 0.80 -13.55 -26.93
C HIS A 152 1.66 -14.42 -26.01
N THR A 153 2.89 -14.67 -26.42
CA THR A 153 3.85 -15.42 -25.62
C THR A 153 4.52 -14.51 -24.59
N CYS A 154 4.65 -15.01 -23.36
CA CYS A 154 5.40 -14.30 -22.33
C CYS A 154 6.87 -14.15 -22.76
N THR A 155 7.43 -12.94 -22.61
CA THR A 155 8.83 -12.67 -22.95
C THR A 155 9.80 -13.13 -21.85
N LEU A 156 9.30 -13.31 -20.62
CA LEU A 156 10.11 -13.60 -19.43
C LEU A 156 10.07 -15.07 -19.00
N GLU A 157 8.98 -15.79 -19.29
CA GLU A 157 8.83 -17.22 -19.01
C GLU A 157 8.76 -17.98 -20.33
N LYS A 158 9.56 -19.04 -20.49
CA LYS A 158 9.63 -19.78 -21.74
C LYS A 158 8.55 -20.85 -21.80
N GLY A 159 8.00 -21.04 -22.99
CA GLY A 159 6.98 -22.06 -23.27
C GLY A 159 5.56 -21.58 -22.94
N GLN A 160 4.58 -22.29 -23.48
CA GLN A 160 3.17 -22.07 -23.20
C GLN A 160 2.72 -23.06 -22.13
N HIS A 161 2.07 -22.54 -21.09
CA HIS A 161 1.60 -23.32 -19.94
C HIS A 161 0.09 -23.50 -19.98
N PRO A 162 -0.47 -24.54 -19.35
CA PRO A 162 -1.92 -24.67 -19.21
C PRO A 162 -2.50 -23.54 -18.34
N GLU A 163 -3.83 -23.38 -18.39
CA GLU A 163 -4.55 -22.46 -17.53
C GLU A 163 -4.34 -22.78 -16.04
N ASN A 164 -4.27 -21.75 -15.20
CA ASN A 164 -4.07 -21.89 -13.76
C ASN A 164 -5.39 -22.25 -13.05
N GLU A 165 -5.66 -23.54 -12.84
CA GLU A 165 -6.92 -24.03 -12.24
C GLU A 165 -7.15 -23.57 -10.78
N LEU A 166 -6.09 -23.29 -10.02
CA LEU A 166 -6.22 -22.85 -8.61
C LEU A 166 -6.34 -21.33 -8.44
N ASN A 167 -6.21 -20.54 -9.51
CA ASN A 167 -6.40 -19.09 -9.44
C ASN A 167 -7.88 -18.78 -9.16
N LYS A 168 -8.12 -17.82 -8.26
CA LYS A 168 -9.49 -17.41 -7.87
C LYS A 168 -9.83 -16.05 -8.48
N TYR A 169 -10.75 -16.05 -9.45
CA TYR A 169 -11.19 -14.85 -10.15
C TYR A 169 -12.48 -14.28 -9.53
N GLY A 170 -12.33 -13.40 -8.54
CA GLY A 170 -13.43 -12.66 -7.93
C GLY A 170 -13.88 -11.43 -8.73
N GLN A 171 -14.74 -10.59 -8.14
CA GLN A 171 -15.23 -9.37 -8.77
C GLN A 171 -14.12 -8.37 -9.15
N ASN A 172 -12.99 -8.39 -8.42
CA ASN A 172 -11.83 -7.53 -8.72
C ASN A 172 -11.26 -7.79 -10.12
N PHE A 173 -11.37 -9.02 -10.62
CA PHE A 173 -10.94 -9.37 -11.99
C PHE A 173 -11.92 -8.89 -13.06
N LYS A 174 -12.98 -8.19 -12.67
CA LYS A 174 -13.89 -7.46 -13.57
C LYS A 174 -13.71 -5.94 -13.43
N GLY A 175 -12.67 -5.48 -12.75
CA GLY A 175 -12.40 -4.07 -12.48
C GLY A 175 -13.37 -3.42 -11.49
N VAL A 176 -14.16 -4.21 -10.75
CA VAL A 176 -15.11 -3.71 -9.75
C VAL A 176 -14.71 -4.15 -8.34
N PHE A 177 -14.95 -3.27 -7.38
CA PHE A 177 -14.48 -3.41 -6.01
C PHE A 177 -15.59 -3.11 -5.01
N CYS A 178 -15.33 -3.48 -3.76
CA CYS A 178 -16.19 -3.25 -2.61
C CYS A 178 -17.53 -4.01 -2.74
N ARG A 179 -18.30 -4.04 -1.65
CA ARG A 179 -19.67 -4.56 -1.64
C ARG A 179 -20.65 -3.73 -2.48
N CYS A 180 -20.26 -2.52 -2.90
CA CYS A 180 -21.04 -1.68 -3.78
C CYS A 180 -20.82 -2.01 -5.27
N SER A 181 -19.83 -2.86 -5.59
CA SER A 181 -19.49 -3.32 -6.94
C SER A 181 -19.34 -2.17 -7.95
N LYS A 182 -18.68 -1.10 -7.50
CA LYS A 182 -18.34 0.04 -8.37
C LYS A 182 -17.00 -0.18 -9.04
N PRO A 183 -16.82 0.29 -10.29
CA PRO A 183 -15.50 0.40 -10.87
C PRO A 183 -14.69 1.42 -10.07
N TYR A 184 -13.38 1.22 -10.08
CA TYR A 184 -12.47 2.09 -9.37
C TYR A 184 -11.68 2.96 -10.34
N ASP A 185 -11.70 4.27 -10.08
CA ASP A 185 -10.94 5.25 -10.84
C ASP A 185 -10.06 6.03 -9.85
N PRO A 186 -8.73 5.89 -9.94
CA PRO A 186 -7.81 6.52 -8.99
C PRO A 186 -7.94 8.05 -8.94
N ASN A 187 -8.42 8.67 -10.02
CA ASN A 187 -8.53 10.12 -10.14
C ASN A 187 -9.88 10.66 -9.64
N LYS A 188 -10.89 9.81 -9.45
CA LYS A 188 -12.24 10.24 -9.02
C LYS A 188 -12.59 9.81 -7.62
N GLU A 189 -11.91 8.80 -7.09
CA GLU A 189 -12.21 8.27 -5.77
C GLU A 189 -11.74 9.25 -4.68
N ARG A 190 -12.67 9.62 -3.79
CA ARG A 190 -12.45 10.67 -2.77
C ARG A 190 -12.19 10.11 -1.38
N GLU A 191 -12.76 8.95 -1.08
CA GLU A 191 -12.56 8.28 0.20
C GLU A 191 -11.43 7.24 0.10
N ALA A 192 -10.79 6.94 1.23
CA ALA A 192 -9.81 5.87 1.22
C ALA A 192 -10.53 4.52 1.07
N MET A 193 -9.81 3.54 0.53
CA MET A 193 -10.26 2.16 0.52
C MET A 193 -9.39 1.33 1.46
N ILE A 194 -10.01 0.32 2.08
CA ILE A 194 -9.40 -0.57 3.08
C ILE A 194 -9.47 -2.00 2.58
N GLN A 195 -8.36 -2.74 2.61
CA GLN A 195 -8.29 -4.11 2.14
C GLN A 195 -8.71 -5.11 3.24
N CYS A 196 -9.59 -6.05 2.90
CA CYS A 196 -9.98 -7.15 3.80
C CYS A 196 -8.88 -8.23 3.84
N LEU A 197 -8.43 -8.61 5.05
CA LEU A 197 -7.43 -9.66 5.24
C LEU A 197 -7.85 -10.99 4.62
N VAL A 198 -9.14 -11.35 4.64
CA VAL A 198 -9.62 -12.69 4.27
C VAL A 198 -9.86 -12.85 2.76
N CYS A 199 -10.50 -11.87 2.12
CA CYS A 199 -10.85 -11.95 0.69
C CYS A 199 -9.96 -11.08 -0.21
N GLU A 200 -9.09 -10.25 0.37
CA GLU A 200 -8.19 -9.32 -0.33
C GLU A 200 -8.90 -8.34 -1.26
N ASP A 201 -10.21 -8.17 -1.06
CA ASP A 201 -11.03 -7.17 -1.73
C ASP A 201 -10.92 -5.84 -0.97
N TRP A 202 -11.14 -4.74 -1.70
CA TRP A 202 -11.02 -3.38 -1.21
C TRP A 202 -12.40 -2.79 -0.93
N PHE A 203 -12.55 -2.12 0.19
CA PHE A 203 -13.82 -1.56 0.65
C PHE A 203 -13.70 -0.07 0.90
N HIS A 204 -14.64 0.69 0.36
CA HIS A 204 -14.81 2.10 0.71
C HIS A 204 -15.12 2.28 2.19
N GLU A 205 -14.54 3.30 2.82
CA GLU A 205 -14.81 3.64 4.21
C GLU A 205 -16.31 3.86 4.49
N SER A 206 -17.03 4.54 3.59
CA SER A 206 -18.48 4.71 3.68
C SER A 206 -19.24 3.39 3.62
N CYS A 207 -18.76 2.42 2.83
CA CYS A 207 -19.36 1.09 2.75
C CYS A 207 -19.05 0.20 3.98
N CYS A 208 -18.17 0.67 4.85
CA CYS A 208 -17.84 0.08 6.14
C CYS A 208 -18.44 0.85 7.32
N ASN A 209 -19.38 1.76 7.04
CA ASN A 209 -20.02 2.64 8.02
C ASN A 209 -19.03 3.53 8.80
N LEU A 210 -17.83 3.79 8.26
CA LEU A 210 -16.83 4.61 8.94
C LEU A 210 -17.10 6.11 8.76
N ARG A 211 -17.80 6.49 7.71
CA ARG A 211 -18.14 7.89 7.39
C ARG A 211 -19.36 7.93 6.51
N GLU A 212 -19.95 9.11 6.37
CA GLU A 212 -20.94 9.35 5.32
C GLU A 212 -20.28 9.30 3.94
N ARG A 213 -21.00 8.80 2.94
CA ARG A 213 -20.48 8.71 1.58
C ARG A 213 -20.27 10.13 1.03
N PRO A 214 -19.04 10.47 0.58
CA PRO A 214 -18.80 11.76 -0.06
C PRO A 214 -19.69 11.93 -1.31
N SER A 215 -20.18 13.15 -1.51
CA SER A 215 -20.84 13.52 -2.77
C SER A 215 -19.86 13.38 -3.93
N SER A 216 -20.35 12.89 -5.08
CA SER A 216 -19.58 12.77 -6.33
C SER A 216 -19.29 14.12 -6.99
N ARG A 217 -19.84 15.22 -6.46
CA ARG A 217 -19.59 16.59 -6.95
C ARG A 217 -18.41 17.19 -6.17
N GLU A 218 -17.46 17.79 -6.89
CA GLU A 218 -16.38 18.57 -6.27
C GLU A 218 -16.98 19.67 -5.38
N PRO A 219 -16.44 19.89 -4.17
CA PRO A 219 -16.89 20.99 -3.33
C PRO A 219 -16.63 22.31 -4.05
N THR A 220 -17.60 23.22 -3.96
CA THR A 220 -17.37 24.62 -4.35
C THR A 220 -16.31 25.15 -3.38
N PRO A 221 -15.24 25.83 -3.83
CA PRO A 221 -14.23 26.35 -2.92
C PRO A 221 -14.89 27.40 -2.02
N GLU A 222 -15.13 27.03 -0.76
CA GLU A 222 -15.46 27.99 0.30
C GLU A 222 -14.14 28.53 0.88
N PRO A 223 -14.05 29.83 1.20
CA PRO A 223 -12.85 30.41 1.77
C PRO A 223 -12.61 29.82 3.16
N VAL A 224 -11.56 29.01 3.29
CA VAL A 224 -11.05 28.54 4.58
C VAL A 224 -10.46 29.73 5.34
N ALA A 225 -10.94 29.94 6.56
CA ALA A 225 -10.33 30.88 7.50
C ALA A 225 -8.98 30.31 7.98
N ASP A 226 -7.96 31.15 8.00
CA ASP A 226 -6.63 30.86 8.53
C ASP A 226 -6.70 30.53 10.03
N ASP A 227 -6.71 29.23 10.37
CA ASP A 227 -6.26 28.76 11.67
C ASP A 227 -5.19 27.68 11.44
N ALA A 228 -3.94 28.13 11.50
CA ALA A 228 -2.75 27.31 11.48
C ALA A 228 -2.52 26.73 12.89
N ASP A 229 -2.77 25.42 13.05
CA ASP A 229 -1.98 24.47 13.88
C ASP A 229 -2.82 23.24 14.26
N ALA A 230 -2.98 22.31 13.31
CA ALA A 230 -3.23 20.89 13.56
C ALA A 230 -3.14 20.09 12.24
N GLN A 231 -1.95 19.95 11.67
CA GLN A 231 -1.71 18.98 10.60
C GLN A 231 -1.71 17.57 11.21
N SER A 232 -2.87 16.91 11.22
CA SER A 232 -2.98 15.47 11.42
C SER A 232 -3.17 14.76 10.08
N ASP A 233 -2.22 13.88 9.77
CA ASP A 233 -2.00 13.15 8.51
C ASP A 233 -3.06 12.07 8.15
N SER A 234 -4.36 12.31 8.36
CA SER A 234 -5.41 11.30 8.10
C SER A 234 -6.60 11.72 7.24
N SER A 235 -6.72 12.99 6.84
CA SER A 235 -7.88 13.41 6.02
C SER A 235 -7.53 13.40 4.54
N THR A 236 -7.94 12.32 3.86
CA THR A 236 -8.16 12.31 2.42
C THR A 236 -9.06 13.50 2.04
N ASN A 237 -8.51 14.44 1.28
CA ASN A 237 -9.21 15.55 0.59
C ASN A 237 -10.30 16.27 1.39
N GLY A 238 -9.94 16.88 2.52
CA GLY A 238 -10.84 17.76 3.28
C GLY A 238 -12.10 17.05 3.84
N LEU A 239 -12.11 15.72 3.85
CA LEU A 239 -13.18 14.95 4.48
C LEU A 239 -12.96 14.87 5.99
N PRO A 240 -14.04 14.84 6.79
CA PRO A 240 -13.94 14.61 8.23
C PRO A 240 -13.27 13.24 8.49
N PRO A 241 -12.55 13.11 9.63
CA PRO A 241 -11.87 11.87 9.97
C PRO A 241 -12.88 10.72 10.10
N PRO A 242 -12.52 9.49 9.69
CA PRO A 242 -13.39 8.34 9.81
C PRO A 242 -13.62 7.97 11.27
N LEU A 243 -14.76 7.34 11.55
CA LEU A 243 -15.11 6.83 12.88
C LEU A 243 -14.07 5.88 13.44
N VAL A 244 -13.35 5.13 12.61
CA VAL A 244 -12.19 4.31 12.98
C VAL A 244 -11.06 4.73 12.04
N SER A 245 -10.06 5.41 12.59
CA SER A 245 -8.88 5.86 11.84
C SER A 245 -7.97 4.67 11.56
N ALA A 246 -7.05 4.83 10.60
CA ALA A 246 -6.09 3.79 10.32
C ALA A 246 -5.08 3.55 11.46
N GLU A 247 -4.97 4.46 12.42
CA GLU A 247 -4.12 4.29 13.60
C GLU A 247 -4.81 3.42 14.68
N ASP A 248 -6.14 3.31 14.62
CA ASP A 248 -6.92 2.56 15.61
C ASP A 248 -6.86 1.05 15.42
N TYR A 249 -6.43 0.55 14.24
CA TYR A 249 -6.43 -0.87 13.92
C TYR A 249 -5.24 -1.27 13.07
N ASP A 250 -4.84 -2.53 13.18
CA ASP A 250 -3.79 -3.14 12.37
C ASP A 250 -4.38 -3.80 11.12
N THR A 251 -5.50 -4.52 11.27
CA THR A 251 -6.09 -5.30 10.18
C THR A 251 -7.61 -5.18 10.09
N PHE A 252 -8.15 -5.12 8.88
CA PHE A 252 -9.60 -5.10 8.61
C PHE A 252 -10.11 -6.45 8.09
N VAL A 253 -11.29 -6.87 8.56
CA VAL A 253 -12.03 -8.01 7.99
C VAL A 253 -13.48 -7.62 7.70
N CYS A 254 -13.90 -7.78 6.45
CA CYS A 254 -15.24 -7.43 6.02
C CYS A 254 -16.30 -8.39 6.60
N GLY A 255 -17.52 -7.90 6.82
CA GLY A 255 -18.61 -8.65 7.41
C GLY A 255 -19.03 -9.89 6.61
N GLY A 256 -18.82 -9.88 5.30
CA GLY A 256 -19.01 -11.07 4.46
C GLY A 256 -18.03 -12.21 4.77
N CYS A 257 -16.83 -11.88 5.26
CA CYS A 257 -15.83 -12.86 5.70
C CYS A 257 -16.02 -13.23 7.17
N VAL A 258 -16.30 -12.24 8.03
CA VAL A 258 -16.67 -12.48 9.44
C VAL A 258 -17.87 -13.42 9.53
N SER A 259 -18.86 -13.27 8.64
CA SER A 259 -20.05 -14.12 8.64
C SER A 259 -19.77 -15.59 8.32
N LYS A 260 -18.65 -15.89 7.65
CA LYS A 260 -18.23 -17.24 7.25
C LYS A 260 -17.27 -17.89 8.25
N ILE A 261 -16.53 -17.09 9.02
CA ILE A 261 -15.48 -17.57 9.92
C ILE A 261 -15.97 -17.49 11.38
N PRO A 262 -16.30 -18.62 12.03
CA PRO A 262 -16.93 -18.62 13.35
C PRO A 262 -16.09 -17.95 14.44
N ILE A 263 -14.76 -18.08 14.39
CA ILE A 263 -13.90 -17.46 15.40
C ILE A 263 -13.94 -15.93 15.32
N LEU A 264 -14.05 -15.34 14.13
CA LEU A 264 -14.20 -13.89 13.97
C LEU A 264 -15.53 -13.41 14.55
N LYS A 265 -16.63 -14.16 14.37
CA LYS A 265 -17.92 -13.84 15.00
C LYS A 265 -17.83 -13.83 16.53
N LYS A 266 -17.09 -14.77 17.12
CA LYS A 266 -16.93 -14.85 18.59
C LYS A 266 -16.21 -13.63 19.15
N TYR A 267 -15.21 -13.12 18.44
CA TYR A 267 -14.42 -11.95 18.87
C TYR A 267 -15.03 -10.61 18.45
N ALA A 268 -16.09 -10.62 17.66
CA ALA A 268 -16.78 -9.43 17.18
C ALA A 268 -17.24 -8.52 18.34
N GLY A 269 -16.70 -7.30 18.42
CA GLY A 269 -17.04 -6.32 19.46
C GLY A 269 -16.39 -6.61 20.82
N SER A 270 -15.41 -7.51 20.88
CA SER A 270 -14.59 -7.78 22.08
C SER A 270 -13.37 -6.85 22.15
N PRO A 271 -12.64 -6.78 23.29
CA PRO A 271 -11.44 -5.95 23.40
C PRO A 271 -10.42 -6.27 22.30
N GLY A 272 -10.02 -5.25 21.56
CA GLY A 272 -9.11 -5.36 20.42
C GLY A 272 -9.73 -5.77 19.09
N ALA A 273 -11.06 -5.95 19.02
CA ALA A 273 -11.83 -6.21 17.81
C ALA A 273 -12.96 -5.18 17.67
N ILE A 274 -12.60 -4.01 17.14
CA ILE A 274 -13.49 -2.86 17.00
C ILE A 274 -14.55 -3.16 15.96
N MET A 275 -15.79 -2.75 16.22
CA MET A 275 -16.89 -2.81 15.28
C MET A 275 -17.65 -1.49 15.26
N VAL A 276 -18.26 -1.18 14.13
CA VAL A 276 -19.16 -0.03 13.99
C VAL A 276 -20.59 -0.53 13.82
N ALA A 277 -21.48 -0.02 14.67
CA ALA A 277 -22.89 -0.37 14.67
C ALA A 277 -23.74 0.80 15.21
N ARG A 278 -25.06 0.65 15.10
CA ARG A 278 -26.06 1.55 15.68
C ARG A 278 -27.17 0.74 16.34
N ASP A 279 -27.87 1.34 17.30
CA ASP A 279 -28.95 0.64 18.03
C ASP A 279 -30.24 0.56 17.21
N THR A 280 -30.55 1.62 16.47
CA THR A 280 -31.73 1.74 15.61
C THR A 280 -31.34 2.29 14.24
N PRO A 281 -32.16 2.09 13.19
CA PRO A 281 -31.87 2.60 11.85
C PRO A 281 -31.78 4.12 11.70
N GLU A 282 -32.24 4.88 12.70
CA GLU A 282 -32.22 6.35 12.71
C GLU A 282 -31.01 6.91 13.47
N ALA A 283 -30.35 6.08 14.28
CA ALA A 283 -29.22 6.49 15.08
C ALA A 283 -27.94 6.65 14.23
N SER A 284 -27.05 7.54 14.67
CA SER A 284 -25.73 7.70 14.08
C SER A 284 -24.85 6.47 14.32
N TRP A 285 -23.97 6.19 13.37
CA TRP A 285 -22.95 5.14 13.49
C TRP A 285 -21.99 5.44 14.66
N ARG A 286 -21.64 4.40 15.43
CA ARG A 286 -20.66 4.53 16.52
C ARG A 286 -19.82 3.28 16.69
N ARG A 287 -18.63 3.43 17.30
CA ARG A 287 -17.83 2.29 17.77
C ARG A 287 -18.58 1.55 18.87
N ILE A 288 -18.66 0.22 18.78
CA ILE A 288 -19.13 -0.61 19.89
C ILE A 288 -18.13 -0.49 21.03
N ARG A 289 -18.56 0.03 22.19
CA ARG A 289 -17.76 0.05 23.41
C ARG A 289 -17.89 -1.29 24.11
N PHE A 290 -16.76 -1.88 24.48
CA PHE A 290 -16.75 -3.02 25.39
C PHE A 290 -17.17 -2.55 26.78
N VAL A 291 -18.26 -3.09 27.31
CA VAL A 291 -18.61 -2.97 28.72
C VAL A 291 -18.14 -4.26 29.39
N SER A 292 -17.02 -4.21 30.12
CA SER A 292 -16.70 -5.26 31.08
C SER A 292 -17.84 -5.32 32.08
N SER A 293 -18.36 -6.51 32.36
CA SER A 293 -19.43 -6.76 33.32
C SER A 293 -19.04 -6.49 34.79
N GLU A 294 -18.14 -5.55 35.05
CA GLU A 294 -17.64 -5.13 36.37
C GLU A 294 -17.74 -3.62 36.61
N SER A 295 -18.53 -2.88 35.83
CA SER A 295 -18.86 -1.49 36.11
C SER A 295 -20.37 -1.26 36.03
N GLN A 296 -21.07 -1.75 37.06
CA GLN A 296 -22.28 -1.11 37.54
C GLN A 296 -21.85 -0.07 38.59
N GLU A 297 -21.67 1.17 38.18
CA GLU A 297 -21.70 2.36 39.03
C GLU A 297 -22.67 3.32 38.31
N ASP A 298 -23.91 3.38 38.75
CA ASP A 298 -24.43 4.21 39.84
C ASP A 298 -25.13 5.44 39.25
N HIS A 299 -26.46 5.34 39.22
CA HIS A 299 -27.33 6.48 39.06
C HIS A 299 -27.15 7.39 40.27
N ILE A 300 -26.50 8.55 40.08
CA ILE A 300 -26.54 9.64 41.04
C ILE A 300 -27.96 10.22 41.02
N ILE A 301 -28.79 9.82 41.99
CA ILE A 301 -29.90 10.65 42.47
C ILE A 301 -29.43 11.25 43.78
N VAL A 302 -29.33 12.57 43.79
CA VAL A 302 -29.08 13.39 44.97
C VAL A 302 -30.33 13.35 45.84
N ASP A 303 -30.22 12.89 47.09
CA ASP A 303 -31.01 13.46 48.18
C ASP A 303 -30.35 13.24 49.54
N GLU A 304 -30.51 14.28 50.36
CA GLU A 304 -29.84 14.58 51.61
C GLU A 304 -30.43 13.86 52.84
N GLU A 305 -29.57 13.66 53.85
CA GLU A 305 -29.83 13.40 55.29
C GLU A 305 -30.56 12.12 55.74
N THR A 306 -29.85 11.27 56.50
CA THR A 306 -29.96 11.21 57.98
C THR A 306 -29.00 10.18 58.62
N LEU A 307 -28.60 10.51 59.85
CA LEU A 307 -27.61 9.86 60.73
C LEU A 307 -28.08 8.50 61.30
N ASN A 308 -27.19 7.50 61.43
CA ASN A 308 -26.72 6.95 62.73
C ASN A 308 -25.94 5.61 62.65
N THR A 309 -24.75 5.63 63.27
CA THR A 309 -24.13 4.64 64.18
C THR A 309 -24.08 3.13 63.86
N GLY A 310 -22.83 2.61 63.76
CA GLY A 310 -22.31 1.74 64.83
C GLY A 310 -22.22 0.22 64.61
N SER A 311 -20.95 -0.25 64.60
CA SER A 311 -20.45 -1.48 65.26
C SER A 311 -20.32 -2.83 64.52
N LYS A 312 -19.05 -3.28 64.56
CA LYS A 312 -18.53 -4.64 64.88
C LYS A 312 -18.31 -5.66 63.74
N ARG A 313 -17.08 -5.58 63.22
CA ARG A 313 -16.10 -6.66 62.95
C ARG A 313 -16.48 -8.03 63.57
N ARG A 314 -16.49 -9.08 62.73
CA ARG A 314 -16.28 -10.48 63.16
C ARG A 314 -15.24 -11.15 62.25
N LEU A 315 -14.20 -11.68 62.88
CA LEU A 315 -13.09 -12.44 62.29
C LEU A 315 -13.51 -13.88 61.93
N PRO A 316 -12.77 -14.59 61.05
CA PRO A 316 -13.10 -15.90 60.52
C PRO A 316 -12.63 -17.05 61.43
N SER A 317 -13.11 -18.26 61.17
CA SER A 317 -12.78 -19.49 61.90
C SER A 317 -12.75 -20.68 60.93
N PRO A 318 -11.98 -21.74 61.23
CA PRO A 318 -10.97 -22.25 60.31
C PRO A 318 -11.22 -23.68 59.81
N ASP A 319 -10.47 -24.01 58.75
CA ASP A 319 -9.97 -25.29 58.24
C ASP A 319 -10.61 -26.60 58.71
N THR A 320 -11.06 -27.37 57.72
CA THR A 320 -10.95 -28.83 57.72
C THR A 320 -10.42 -29.30 56.36
N ASP A 321 -9.15 -29.70 56.35
CA ASP A 321 -8.47 -30.48 55.32
C ASP A 321 -9.06 -31.89 55.20
N VAL A 322 -9.38 -32.32 53.97
CA VAL A 322 -9.59 -33.73 53.60
C VAL A 322 -9.01 -33.95 52.19
N PRO A 323 -8.25 -35.05 51.95
CA PRO A 323 -7.25 -35.12 50.89
C PRO A 323 -7.78 -35.33 49.47
N GLU A 324 -6.96 -34.82 48.57
CA GLU A 324 -7.11 -34.67 47.13
C GLU A 324 -7.23 -36.02 46.38
N ALA A 325 -8.44 -36.35 45.94
CA ALA A 325 -8.64 -37.33 44.90
C ALA A 325 -8.36 -36.69 43.54
N LYS A 326 -7.37 -37.23 42.82
CA LYS A 326 -6.95 -36.85 41.47
C LYS A 326 -8.16 -36.64 40.56
N ARG A 327 -8.50 -35.36 40.29
CA ARG A 327 -9.50 -34.99 39.28
C ARG A 327 -8.96 -35.35 37.89
N PRO A 328 -9.77 -35.95 37.00
CA PRO A 328 -9.38 -36.15 35.62
C PRO A 328 -9.12 -34.78 34.99
N ARG A 329 -8.10 -34.71 34.12
CA ARG A 329 -7.67 -33.51 33.40
C ARG A 329 -8.88 -32.94 32.63
N GLY A 330 -9.55 -31.96 33.23
CA GLY A 330 -10.76 -31.36 32.69
C GLY A 330 -10.48 -30.70 31.34
N SER A 331 -11.43 -30.81 30.42
CA SER A 331 -11.44 -30.09 29.14
C SER A 331 -11.05 -28.64 29.35
N VAL A 332 -10.01 -28.17 28.65
CA VAL A 332 -9.56 -26.77 28.71
C VAL A 332 -10.75 -25.88 28.37
N LYS A 333 -11.21 -25.07 29.33
CA LYS A 333 -12.32 -24.14 29.09
C LYS A 333 -11.90 -23.14 28.01
N CYS A 334 -12.78 -22.91 27.04
CA CYS A 334 -12.55 -21.94 25.98
C CYS A 334 -12.42 -20.53 26.57
N LEU A 335 -11.35 -19.82 26.21
CA LEU A 335 -11.07 -18.45 26.63
C LEU A 335 -11.58 -17.40 25.63
N ALA A 336 -12.30 -17.82 24.58
CA ALA A 336 -12.91 -16.87 23.65
C ALA A 336 -13.95 -16.02 24.38
N PRO A 337 -14.03 -14.71 24.07
CA PRO A 337 -14.99 -13.81 24.73
C PRO A 337 -16.44 -14.24 24.42
N PRO A 338 -17.38 -13.95 25.33
CA PRO A 338 -18.80 -14.13 25.05
C PRO A 338 -19.22 -13.19 23.91
N ALA A 339 -20.17 -13.63 23.09
CA ALA A 339 -20.61 -12.88 21.92
C ALA A 339 -21.31 -11.57 22.33
N HIS A 340 -20.83 -10.43 21.81
CA HIS A 340 -21.36 -9.12 22.15
C HIS A 340 -22.79 -8.94 21.59
N PRO A 341 -23.79 -8.51 22.38
CA PRO A 341 -25.19 -8.41 21.93
C PRO A 341 -25.39 -7.50 20.71
N LEU A 342 -24.73 -6.32 20.68
CA LEU A 342 -24.79 -5.43 19.50
C LEU A 342 -24.09 -6.01 18.27
N ALA A 343 -23.03 -6.81 18.43
CA ALA A 343 -22.36 -7.45 17.31
C ALA A 343 -23.28 -8.51 16.68
N GLN A 344 -24.00 -9.28 17.51
CA GLN A 344 -25.00 -10.24 17.04
C GLN A 344 -26.12 -9.55 16.24
N LYS A 345 -26.60 -8.40 16.72
CA LYS A 345 -27.59 -7.59 15.98
C LYS A 345 -27.03 -7.07 14.65
N ALA A 346 -25.79 -6.61 14.62
CA ALA A 346 -25.13 -6.15 13.38
C ALA A 346 -24.97 -7.29 12.36
N PHE A 347 -24.92 -8.55 12.79
CA PHE A 347 -24.93 -9.70 11.88
C PHE A 347 -26.31 -10.08 11.35
N ALA A 348 -27.40 -9.63 12.00
CA ALA A 348 -28.77 -9.96 11.63
C ALA A 348 -29.27 -9.17 10.40
N GLY A 349 -28.70 -7.99 10.12
CA GLY A 349 -29.03 -7.21 8.94
C GLY A 349 -28.18 -5.95 8.78
N PRO A 350 -28.09 -5.40 7.56
CA PRO A 350 -27.24 -4.25 7.25
C PRO A 350 -27.73 -2.96 7.92
N GLU A 351 -28.98 -2.94 8.39
CA GLU A 351 -29.59 -1.77 9.02
C GLU A 351 -28.90 -1.35 10.31
N LEU A 352 -28.30 -2.27 11.05
CA LEU A 352 -27.66 -1.97 12.35
C LEU A 352 -26.14 -2.02 12.28
N GLY A 353 -25.58 -2.52 11.17
CA GLY A 353 -24.15 -2.61 10.95
C GLY A 353 -23.84 -3.54 9.78
N THR A 354 -22.66 -3.39 9.21
CA THR A 354 -22.16 -4.22 8.10
C THR A 354 -21.49 -5.51 8.56
N GLY A 355 -21.35 -5.71 9.87
CA GLY A 355 -20.65 -6.85 10.48
C GLY A 355 -19.13 -6.81 10.33
N ASP A 356 -18.57 -5.65 9.96
CA ASP A 356 -17.14 -5.45 9.78
C ASP A 356 -16.38 -5.45 11.12
N ILE A 357 -15.18 -6.01 11.13
CA ILE A 357 -14.30 -6.04 12.31
C ILE A 357 -12.95 -5.39 11.96
N PHE A 358 -12.50 -4.49 12.83
CA PHE A 358 -11.18 -3.86 12.79
C PHE A 358 -10.36 -4.39 13.96
N LEU A 359 -9.37 -5.22 13.64
CA LEU A 359 -8.51 -5.89 14.59
C LEU A 359 -7.34 -4.97 14.94
N THR A 360 -7.21 -4.62 16.21
CA THR A 360 -6.10 -3.81 16.74
C THR A 360 -4.79 -4.58 16.77
N ASP A 361 -3.68 -3.87 16.96
CA ASP A 361 -2.35 -4.48 17.08
C ASP A 361 -2.30 -5.67 18.05
N GLY A 362 -1.44 -6.64 17.72
CA GLY A 362 -1.26 -7.88 18.48
C GLY A 362 -2.43 -8.87 18.40
N PHE A 363 -3.38 -8.72 17.46
CA PHE A 363 -4.57 -9.58 17.39
C PHE A 363 -4.27 -11.06 17.26
N ARG A 364 -3.17 -11.41 16.55
CA ARG A 364 -2.75 -12.79 16.32
C ARG A 364 -2.45 -13.55 17.62
N GLY A 365 -2.01 -12.84 18.66
CA GLY A 365 -1.74 -13.40 19.99
C GLY A 365 -2.97 -13.54 20.88
N ARG A 366 -4.13 -12.97 20.51
CA ARG A 366 -5.36 -12.95 21.35
C ARG A 366 -6.25 -14.17 21.17
N TRP A 367 -6.00 -15.00 20.17
CA TRP A 367 -6.87 -16.13 19.88
C TRP A 367 -6.84 -17.21 20.97
N CYS A 368 -8.01 -17.78 21.25
CA CYS A 368 -8.13 -18.92 22.15
C CYS A 368 -7.54 -20.18 21.49
N ASN A 369 -6.74 -20.93 22.26
CA ASN A 369 -6.02 -22.12 21.79
C ASN A 369 -6.71 -23.46 22.11
N CYS A 370 -8.01 -23.47 22.45
CA CYS A 370 -8.76 -24.72 22.62
C CYS A 370 -8.93 -25.46 21.28
N ASP A 371 -9.21 -26.76 21.32
CA ASP A 371 -9.29 -27.62 20.13
C ASP A 371 -10.33 -27.12 19.10
N GLU A 372 -11.47 -26.60 19.55
CA GLU A 372 -12.49 -26.01 18.68
C GLU A 372 -12.00 -24.74 17.97
N CYS A 373 -11.40 -23.80 18.72
CA CYS A 373 -10.91 -22.53 18.16
C CYS A 373 -9.72 -22.76 17.23
N LYS A 374 -8.82 -23.69 17.61
CA LYS A 374 -7.65 -24.03 16.81
C LYS A 374 -8.03 -24.68 15.47
N GLY A 375 -9.09 -25.50 15.43
CA GLY A 375 -9.59 -26.08 14.19
C GLY A 375 -9.91 -25.02 13.12
N PHE A 376 -10.63 -23.96 13.50
CA PHE A 376 -10.93 -22.85 12.59
C PHE A 376 -9.69 -22.04 12.19
N LEU A 377 -8.75 -21.83 13.12
CA LEU A 377 -7.54 -21.04 12.88
C LEU A 377 -6.55 -21.75 11.94
N VAL A 378 -6.45 -23.08 12.00
CA VAL A 378 -5.56 -23.85 11.12
C VAL A 378 -5.99 -23.76 9.67
N GLU A 379 -7.30 -23.74 9.40
CA GLU A 379 -7.83 -23.52 8.04
C GLU A 379 -7.56 -22.07 7.55
N HIS A 380 -7.39 -21.12 8.47
CA HIS A 380 -7.26 -19.69 8.20
C HIS A 380 -5.92 -19.16 8.73
N ARG A 381 -4.80 -19.73 8.28
CA ARG A 381 -3.44 -19.47 8.81
C ARG A 381 -3.05 -17.99 8.88
N TYR A 382 -3.53 -17.15 7.97
CA TYR A 382 -3.29 -15.71 7.97
C TYR A 382 -3.87 -14.97 9.19
N LEU A 383 -4.76 -15.61 9.96
CA LEU A 383 -5.21 -15.10 11.27
C LEU A 383 -4.19 -15.37 12.38
N LEU A 384 -3.30 -16.35 12.21
CA LEU A 384 -2.28 -16.74 13.20
C LEU A 384 -0.93 -16.10 12.91
N GLU A 385 -0.56 -16.03 11.64
CA GLU A 385 0.75 -15.60 11.17
C GLU A 385 0.57 -14.54 10.09
N GLU A 386 1.52 -13.61 9.98
CA GLU A 386 1.57 -12.69 8.85
C GLU A 386 2.12 -13.43 7.62
N GLU A 387 1.60 -13.09 6.45
CA GLU A 387 2.01 -13.73 5.20
C GLU A 387 2.95 -12.81 4.44
N ASP A 388 4.14 -13.32 4.12
CA ASP A 388 5.08 -12.60 3.27
C ASP A 388 4.49 -12.40 1.88
N THR A 389 4.56 -11.16 1.39
CA THR A 389 4.24 -10.84 0.00
C THR A 389 5.54 -10.89 -0.79
N TYR A 390 5.56 -11.67 -1.87
CA TYR A 390 6.70 -11.69 -2.78
C TYR A 390 6.91 -10.31 -3.40
N GLU A 391 8.10 -9.75 -3.16
CA GLU A 391 8.61 -8.56 -3.81
C GLU A 391 9.75 -8.95 -4.75
N PRO A 392 9.78 -8.44 -5.99
CA PRO A 392 10.89 -8.72 -6.88
C PRO A 392 12.20 -8.14 -6.33
N PRO A 393 13.36 -8.71 -6.69
CA PRO A 393 14.65 -8.19 -6.24
C PRO A 393 14.84 -6.71 -6.59
N PRO A 394 15.52 -5.92 -5.74
CA PRO A 394 15.82 -4.53 -6.07
C PRO A 394 16.69 -4.44 -7.32
N ASP A 395 16.47 -3.43 -8.15
CA ASP A 395 17.29 -3.16 -9.33
C ASP A 395 18.62 -2.54 -8.90
N PRO A 396 19.79 -3.18 -9.20
CA PRO A 396 21.10 -2.61 -8.88
C PRO A 396 21.42 -1.32 -9.65
N ASP A 397 20.68 -1.04 -10.72
CA ASP A 397 20.79 0.18 -11.53
C ASP A 397 19.83 1.27 -10.99
N SER A 398 18.89 0.95 -10.10
CA SER A 398 17.97 1.94 -9.50
C SER A 398 18.68 2.88 -8.52
N GLY A 399 18.44 4.17 -8.71
CA GLY A 399 19.02 5.24 -7.89
C GLY A 399 20.40 5.70 -8.35
N LEU A 400 20.96 5.10 -9.41
CA LEU A 400 22.17 5.58 -10.05
C LEU A 400 21.90 6.75 -10.99
N THR A 401 22.88 7.64 -11.08
CA THR A 401 22.87 8.74 -12.05
C THR A 401 23.03 8.23 -13.47
N LEU A 402 22.61 9.03 -14.46
CA LEU A 402 22.74 8.68 -15.87
C LEU A 402 24.21 8.44 -16.28
N ASP A 403 25.14 9.17 -15.66
CA ASP A 403 26.60 8.99 -15.85
C ASP A 403 27.05 7.61 -15.38
N GLU A 404 26.72 7.23 -14.14
CA GLU A 404 27.08 5.93 -13.56
C GLU A 404 26.49 4.77 -14.38
N LEU A 405 25.25 4.90 -14.85
CA LEU A 405 24.62 3.93 -15.76
C LEU A 405 25.38 3.84 -17.08
N GLY A 406 25.80 4.98 -17.64
CA GLY A 406 26.63 5.04 -18.83
C GLY A 406 27.98 4.33 -18.63
N MET A 407 28.66 4.58 -17.51
CA MET A 407 29.94 3.94 -17.18
C MET A 407 29.79 2.42 -17.01
N ARG A 408 28.75 1.96 -16.31
CA ARG A 408 28.46 0.53 -16.15
C ARG A 408 28.12 -0.13 -17.49
N ALA A 409 27.45 0.57 -18.40
CA ALA A 409 27.22 0.09 -19.75
C ALA A 409 28.53 -0.08 -20.53
N PHE A 410 29.52 0.81 -20.35
CA PHE A 410 30.85 0.65 -20.93
C PHE A 410 31.59 -0.57 -20.38
N GLU A 411 31.49 -0.85 -19.07
CA GLU A 411 32.14 -2.02 -18.46
C GLU A 411 31.64 -3.36 -19.04
N ARG A 412 30.41 -3.40 -19.56
CA ARG A 412 29.81 -4.58 -20.20
C ARG A 412 30.32 -4.80 -21.64
N LEU A 413 30.98 -3.81 -22.25
CA LEU A 413 31.49 -3.90 -23.62
C LEU A 413 32.89 -4.55 -23.67
N PRO A 414 33.24 -5.21 -24.79
CA PRO A 414 34.60 -5.65 -25.06
C PRO A 414 35.60 -4.48 -24.96
N ARG A 415 36.77 -4.73 -24.36
CA ARG A 415 37.75 -3.68 -24.02
C ARG A 415 38.22 -2.85 -25.21
N ASP A 416 38.36 -3.47 -26.38
CA ASP A 416 38.68 -2.80 -27.65
C ASP A 416 37.58 -1.80 -28.04
N LYS A 417 36.31 -2.21 -27.95
CA LYS A 417 35.16 -1.35 -28.21
C LYS A 417 35.03 -0.21 -27.22
N VAL A 418 35.40 -0.42 -25.96
CA VAL A 418 35.40 0.63 -24.93
C VAL A 418 36.39 1.73 -25.29
N ILE A 419 37.63 1.39 -25.67
CA ILE A 419 38.66 2.37 -26.02
C ILE A 419 38.23 3.22 -27.22
N ASP A 420 37.75 2.58 -28.28
CA ASP A 420 37.26 3.27 -29.48
C ASP A 420 36.08 4.18 -29.14
N SER A 421 35.17 3.72 -28.27
CA SER A 421 34.00 4.50 -27.84
C SER A 421 34.38 5.71 -27.00
N ILE A 422 35.36 5.60 -26.09
CA ILE A 422 35.86 6.72 -25.29
C ILE A 422 36.50 7.78 -26.19
N HIS A 423 37.32 7.37 -27.16
CA HIS A 423 37.92 8.30 -28.11
C HIS A 423 36.87 9.01 -28.97
N ALA A 424 35.90 8.26 -29.51
CA ALA A 424 34.80 8.83 -30.28
C ALA A 424 33.94 9.80 -29.45
N TYR A 425 33.65 9.45 -28.19
CA TYR A 425 32.91 10.29 -27.27
C TYR A 425 33.65 11.60 -26.97
N ASN A 426 34.95 11.53 -26.66
CA ASN A 426 35.74 12.73 -26.39
C ASN A 426 35.83 13.65 -27.61
N ALA A 427 36.04 13.09 -28.80
CA ALA A 427 36.07 13.87 -30.04
C ALA A 427 34.72 14.57 -30.31
N MET A 428 33.60 13.85 -30.12
CA MET A 428 32.26 14.42 -30.24
C MET A 428 32.01 15.52 -29.19
N ARG A 429 32.36 15.27 -27.92
CA ARG A 429 32.22 16.23 -26.82
C ARG A 429 32.98 17.52 -27.11
N ASP A 430 34.24 17.40 -27.49
CA ASP A 430 35.11 18.54 -27.74
C ASP A 430 34.64 19.33 -28.97
N GLY A 431 34.19 18.62 -30.02
CA GLY A 431 33.58 19.23 -31.20
C GLY A 431 32.28 19.98 -30.89
N LEU A 432 31.39 19.37 -30.09
CA LEU A 432 30.12 20.00 -29.70
C LEU A 432 30.37 21.21 -28.79
N LYS A 433 31.31 21.12 -27.86
CA LYS A 433 31.72 22.23 -27.00
C LYS A 433 32.25 23.40 -27.82
N ALA A 434 33.10 23.13 -28.81
CA ALA A 434 33.61 24.16 -29.72
C ALA A 434 32.50 24.80 -30.55
N TYR A 435 31.51 24.01 -31.01
CA TYR A 435 30.36 24.51 -31.75
C TYR A 435 29.45 25.42 -30.91
N LEU A 436 29.23 25.08 -29.63
CA LEU A 436 28.34 25.81 -28.73
C LEU A 436 29.01 27.03 -28.06
N GLN A 437 30.34 27.08 -28.02
CA GLN A 437 31.09 28.15 -27.35
C GLN A 437 30.75 29.58 -27.84
N PRO A 438 30.57 29.85 -29.14
CA PRO A 438 30.16 31.17 -29.62
C PRO A 438 28.78 31.60 -29.13
N PHE A 439 27.81 30.67 -29.06
CA PHE A 439 26.46 30.96 -28.57
C PHE A 439 26.48 31.44 -27.11
N ALA A 440 27.31 30.82 -26.28
CA ALA A 440 27.50 31.24 -24.89
C ALA A 440 28.16 32.63 -24.76
N GLN A 441 29.10 32.96 -25.66
CA GLN A 441 29.77 34.27 -25.68
C GLN A 441 28.84 35.39 -26.15
N GLU A 442 27.95 35.09 -27.10
CA GLU A 442 26.99 36.03 -27.68
C GLU A 442 25.69 36.15 -26.88
N GLY A 443 25.50 35.32 -25.84
CA GLY A 443 24.26 35.27 -25.06
C GLY A 443 23.05 34.78 -25.87
N LYS A 444 23.28 34.02 -26.94
CA LYS A 444 22.25 33.53 -27.85
C LYS A 444 21.68 32.21 -27.35
N VAL A 445 20.36 32.12 -27.28
CA VAL A 445 19.65 30.86 -26.94
C VAL A 445 19.89 29.84 -28.04
N VAL A 446 20.27 28.63 -27.64
CA VAL A 446 20.48 27.48 -28.55
C VAL A 446 19.16 26.77 -28.75
N ASN A 447 18.73 26.62 -30.01
CA ASN A 447 17.48 25.96 -30.36
C ASN A 447 17.72 24.53 -30.89
N GLU A 448 16.65 23.76 -30.99
CA GLU A 448 16.69 22.39 -31.56
C GLU A 448 17.29 22.35 -32.97
N ALA A 449 17.00 23.35 -33.79
CA ALA A 449 17.51 23.46 -35.16
C ALA A 449 19.05 23.59 -35.20
N ASP A 450 19.65 24.30 -34.25
CA ASP A 450 21.11 24.50 -34.19
C ASP A 450 21.83 23.18 -33.88
N ILE A 451 21.29 22.41 -32.91
CA ILE A 451 21.81 21.09 -32.55
C ILE A 451 21.63 20.09 -33.69
N LYS A 452 20.45 20.05 -34.32
CA LYS A 452 20.18 19.20 -35.48
C LYS A 452 21.16 19.50 -36.63
N HIS A 453 21.37 20.78 -36.94
CA HIS A 453 22.30 21.20 -37.96
C HIS A 453 23.74 20.71 -37.68
N TYR A 454 24.21 20.79 -36.44
CA TYR A 454 25.52 20.25 -36.07
C TYR A 454 25.64 18.75 -36.35
N PHE A 455 24.69 17.94 -35.85
CA PHE A 455 24.74 16.49 -36.05
C PHE A 455 24.52 16.06 -37.50
N ASP A 456 23.72 16.80 -38.27
CA ASP A 456 23.56 16.54 -39.71
C ASP A 456 24.84 16.88 -40.47
N SER A 457 25.53 17.97 -40.10
CA SER A 457 26.85 18.29 -40.69
C SER A 457 27.90 17.21 -40.43
N LEU A 458 27.91 16.61 -39.23
CA LEU A 458 28.77 15.48 -38.89
C LEU A 458 28.42 14.23 -39.69
N LYS A 459 27.13 13.89 -39.82
CA LYS A 459 26.67 12.75 -40.64
C LYS A 459 27.06 12.91 -42.10
N GLU A 460 26.89 14.11 -42.65
CA GLU A 460 27.27 14.41 -44.04
C GLU A 460 28.79 14.44 -44.24
N ALA A 461 29.56 14.84 -43.23
CA ALA A 461 31.03 14.70 -43.25
C ALA A 461 31.46 13.24 -43.21
N MET A 462 30.79 12.39 -42.42
CA MET A 462 31.06 10.96 -42.33
C MET A 462 30.69 10.22 -43.62
N LYS A 463 29.58 10.58 -44.28
CA LYS A 463 29.23 10.07 -45.62
C LYS A 463 30.24 10.49 -46.68
N ARG A 464 30.75 11.72 -46.63
CA ARG A 464 31.75 12.24 -47.57
C ARG A 464 33.17 11.68 -47.32
N GLY A 465 33.48 11.32 -46.07
CA GLY A 465 34.72 10.66 -45.68
C GLY A 465 34.75 9.13 -45.91
N GLY A 466 33.60 8.53 -46.24
CA GLY A 466 33.46 7.10 -46.55
C GLY A 466 33.93 6.69 -47.96
N THR A 467 34.42 7.62 -48.76
CA THR A 467 35.08 7.33 -50.05
C THR A 467 36.55 7.71 -49.99
N CYS A 468 37.36 6.84 -49.40
CA CYS A 468 38.75 6.64 -49.78
C CYS A 468 39.09 5.16 -49.62
N THR A 469 39.63 4.62 -50.71
CA THR A 469 40.15 3.25 -50.92
C THR A 469 41.12 2.77 -49.87
#